data_AF-A0A8S4AH92-F1
#
_entry.id   AF-A0A8S4AH92-F1
#
_cell.length_a   1.000
_cell.length_b   1.000
_cell.length_c   1.000
_cell.angle_alpha   90.00
_cell.angle_beta   90.00
_cell.angle_gamma   90.00
#
_symmetry.space_group_name_H-M   'P 1'
#
loop_
_entity.id
_entity.type
_entity.pdbx_description
1 polymer ?
#
loop_
_entity_poly.entity_id
_entity_poly.type
_entity_poly.pdbx_seq_one_letter_code
_entity_poly.pdbx_strand_id
1 'polypeptide(L)'
;MEGSMNTDRSVEAHCSANRSQVSTPEGNDSKRGTIKRTPFSKFKRVHSNFKSPLQVSESVQISPEEEVAELVRRREQLDLEIAQLEAQGCRVEELEDHIDKLHEYNDIKDIGQSLLGRIDHGLFNV
;
A
#
# COMPACT_ATOMS: atom_id res chain seq x y z
N MET A 1 24.79 25.17 27.74
CA MET A 1 23.37 25.46 27.93
C MET A 1 22.68 25.36 26.58
N GLU A 2 21.84 24.36 26.28
CA GLU A 2 20.85 23.67 27.15
C GLU A 2 19.74 24.63 27.62
N GLY A 3 18.46 24.27 27.70
CA GLY A 3 17.77 22.99 27.46
C GLY A 3 16.42 23.20 26.76
N SER A 4 15.59 22.19 26.48
CA SER A 4 14.84 21.36 27.45
C SER A 4 13.88 22.18 28.34
N MET A 5 12.62 21.78 28.59
CA MET A 5 11.88 20.56 28.21
C MET A 5 10.38 20.73 28.54
N ASN A 6 9.51 19.90 27.92
CA ASN A 6 8.22 19.35 28.41
C ASN A 6 7.22 20.29 29.16
N THR A 7 6.06 19.89 29.72
CA THR A 7 5.21 18.66 29.79
C THR A 7 3.74 19.17 29.76
N ASP A 8 2.63 18.45 29.55
CA ASP A 8 2.21 17.03 29.50
C ASP A 8 1.28 16.83 28.25
N ARG A 9 0.62 15.73 27.85
CA ARG A 9 -0.13 14.58 28.44
C ARG A 9 -1.47 14.94 29.11
N SER A 10 -2.49 14.05 29.17
CA SER A 10 -2.80 12.81 28.41
C SER A 10 -4.18 12.28 28.85
N VAL A 11 -5.01 11.79 27.91
CA VAL A 11 -5.92 10.61 28.02
C VAL A 11 -6.47 10.33 26.60
N GLU A 12 -6.19 9.16 26.00
CA GLU A 12 -7.08 7.97 25.87
C GLU A 12 -8.23 8.12 24.83
N ALA A 13 -8.62 7.11 24.04
CA ALA A 13 -8.01 5.83 23.60
C ALA A 13 -8.83 5.32 22.37
N HIS A 14 -8.49 4.27 21.61
CA HIS A 14 -7.42 3.25 21.65
C HIS A 14 -6.93 2.95 20.20
N CYS A 15 -5.78 2.28 20.04
CA CYS A 15 -5.39 1.64 18.77
C CYS A 15 -5.03 0.16 18.98
N SER A 16 -5.59 -0.75 18.18
CA SER A 16 -5.30 -2.19 18.25
C SER A 16 -3.98 -2.55 17.56
N ALA A 17 -2.88 -2.56 18.31
CA ALA A 17 -1.57 -3.01 17.85
C ALA A 17 -1.04 -4.17 18.70
N ASN A 18 -1.22 -5.41 18.23
CA ASN A 18 -0.74 -6.61 18.92
C ASN A 18 0.79 -6.71 18.89
N ARG A 19 1.45 -6.15 19.92
CA ARG A 19 2.91 -6.19 20.08
C ARG A 19 3.30 -7.38 20.97
N SER A 20 3.44 -8.55 20.37
CA SER A 20 3.83 -9.79 21.06
C SER A 20 5.24 -9.70 21.66
N GLN A 21 5.34 -9.42 22.95
CA GLN A 21 6.60 -9.44 23.71
C GLN A 21 7.08 -10.89 23.87
N VAL A 22 8.10 -11.28 23.10
CA VAL A 22 8.82 -12.55 23.32
C VAL A 22 9.62 -12.43 24.61
N SER A 23 9.20 -13.16 25.64
CA SER A 23 9.94 -13.26 26.91
C SER A 23 10.99 -14.36 26.79
N THR A 24 12.27 -14.01 26.87
CA THR A 24 13.36 -14.99 27.07
C THR A 24 13.34 -15.48 28.52
N PRO A 25 13.19 -16.80 28.78
CA PRO A 25 13.35 -17.32 30.13
C PRO A 25 14.82 -17.28 30.55
N GLU A 26 15.07 -16.79 31.76
CA GLU A 26 16.38 -16.77 32.39
C GLU A 26 16.88 -18.20 32.67
N GLY A 27 18.18 -18.44 32.47
CA GLY A 27 18.73 -19.78 32.59
C GLY A 27 18.93 -20.22 34.04
N ASN A 28 18.29 -21.32 34.45
CA ASN A 28 18.65 -22.04 35.67
C ASN A 28 18.94 -23.53 35.39
N ASP A 29 19.87 -24.07 36.16
CA ASP A 29 20.48 -25.39 35.91
C ASP A 29 19.68 -26.56 36.49
N SER A 30 20.08 -27.76 36.06
CA SER A 30 19.77 -29.06 36.68
C SER A 30 18.33 -29.61 36.57
N LYS A 31 18.11 -30.42 35.52
CA LYS A 31 18.27 -31.89 35.65
C LYS A 31 18.32 -32.61 34.29
N ARG A 32 19.18 -33.62 34.19
CA ARG A 32 19.44 -34.40 32.96
C ARG A 32 18.30 -35.39 32.68
N GLY A 33 17.33 -34.97 31.86
CA GLY A 33 16.36 -35.89 31.25
C GLY A 33 16.96 -36.67 30.08
N THR A 34 16.90 -38.00 30.10
CA THR A 34 17.45 -38.86 29.04
C THR A 34 16.52 -38.90 27.82
N ILE A 35 16.59 -37.88 26.97
CA ILE A 35 15.89 -37.86 25.69
C ILE A 35 16.49 -38.95 24.77
N LYS A 36 15.72 -40.01 24.52
CA LYS A 36 16.07 -41.08 23.58
C LYS A 36 16.05 -40.52 22.14
N ARG A 37 17.22 -40.07 21.65
CA ARG A 37 17.38 -39.64 20.25
C ARG A 37 17.25 -40.84 19.30
N THR A 38 16.82 -40.57 18.07
CA THR A 38 16.83 -41.54 16.97
C THR A 38 18.23 -42.14 16.77
N PRO A 39 18.33 -43.42 16.35
CA PRO A 39 19.61 -44.08 16.16
C PRO A 39 20.43 -43.37 15.07
N PHE A 40 21.68 -43.03 15.39
CA PHE A 40 22.59 -42.39 14.44
C PHE A 40 22.95 -43.36 13.29
N SER A 41 22.30 -43.19 12.15
CA SER A 41 22.91 -43.59 10.88
C SER A 41 24.22 -42.82 10.70
N LYS A 42 25.22 -43.46 10.07
CA LYS A 42 26.61 -42.96 9.96
C LYS A 42 26.75 -41.86 8.90
N PHE A 43 25.94 -40.82 8.98
CA PHE A 43 26.05 -39.65 8.10
C PHE A 43 27.42 -38.99 8.27
N LYS A 44 28.26 -39.04 7.22
CA LYS A 44 29.49 -38.24 7.17
C LYS A 44 29.11 -36.77 7.30
N ARG A 45 29.65 -36.09 8.32
CA ARG A 45 29.42 -34.66 8.58
C ARG A 45 30.08 -33.83 7.48
N VAL A 46 29.37 -33.61 6.37
CA VAL A 46 29.79 -32.71 5.29
C VAL A 46 29.82 -31.28 5.82
N HIS A 47 31.01 -30.84 6.21
CA HIS A 47 31.30 -29.50 6.69
C HIS A 47 31.45 -28.52 5.53
N SER A 48 30.41 -28.45 4.68
CA SER A 48 30.18 -27.36 3.75
C SER A 48 29.55 -26.20 4.52
N ASN A 49 30.21 -25.04 4.55
CA ASN A 49 29.55 -23.80 4.98
C ASN A 49 28.31 -23.57 4.11
N PHE A 50 27.18 -23.20 4.71
CA PHE A 50 25.97 -22.85 3.96
C PHE A 50 26.25 -21.58 3.14
N LYS A 51 26.59 -21.78 1.86
CA LYS A 51 26.57 -20.73 0.86
C LYS A 51 25.11 -20.44 0.57
N SER A 52 24.55 -19.45 1.27
CA SER A 52 23.33 -18.77 0.79
C SER A 52 23.56 -18.35 -0.66
N PRO A 53 22.59 -18.52 -1.56
CA PRO A 53 22.63 -17.86 -2.86
C PRO A 53 22.78 -16.36 -2.61
N LEU A 54 23.98 -15.83 -2.82
CA LEU A 54 24.15 -14.39 -2.89
C LEU A 54 23.38 -13.99 -4.14
N GLN A 55 22.33 -13.20 -3.95
CA GLN A 55 21.79 -12.36 -5.01
C GLN A 55 22.85 -11.31 -5.31
N VAL A 56 23.88 -11.73 -6.07
CA VAL A 56 24.59 -10.81 -6.95
C VAL A 56 23.54 -10.40 -7.96
N SER A 57 22.85 -9.30 -7.67
CA SER A 57 22.09 -8.60 -8.68
C SER A 57 23.07 -8.30 -9.81
N GLU A 58 22.79 -8.82 -11.00
CA GLU A 58 23.45 -8.39 -12.23
C GLU A 58 22.91 -7.01 -12.63
N SER A 59 22.93 -6.08 -11.66
CA SER A 59 22.91 -4.65 -11.89
C SER A 59 24.15 -4.35 -12.71
N VAL A 60 23.94 -4.16 -14.01
CA VAL A 60 24.87 -3.46 -14.89
C VAL A 60 25.38 -2.26 -14.10
N GLN A 61 26.71 -2.15 -13.95
CA GLN A 61 27.33 -1.11 -13.11
C GLN A 61 27.34 0.23 -13.85
N ILE A 62 26.14 0.71 -14.19
CA ILE A 62 25.82 2.08 -14.57
C ILE A 62 26.32 2.96 -13.42
N SER A 63 27.08 4.02 -13.70
CA SER A 63 27.54 4.89 -12.62
C SER A 63 26.36 5.68 -12.04
N PRO A 64 26.38 6.09 -10.75
CA PRO A 64 25.28 6.85 -10.16
C PRO A 64 24.94 8.13 -10.95
N GLU A 65 25.92 8.72 -11.61
CA GLU A 65 25.77 9.89 -12.47
C GLU A 65 25.01 9.58 -13.76
N GLU A 66 25.21 8.39 -14.34
CA GLU A 66 24.51 7.92 -15.55
C GLU A 66 23.08 7.46 -15.22
N GLU A 67 22.86 6.83 -14.06
CA GLU A 67 21.50 6.55 -13.54
C GLU A 67 20.70 7.84 -13.31
N VAL A 68 21.33 8.88 -12.73
CA VAL A 68 20.70 10.20 -12.57
C VAL A 68 20.39 10.84 -13.94
N ALA A 69 21.26 10.70 -14.94
CA ALA A 69 20.99 11.22 -16.29
C ALA A 69 19.81 10.50 -16.98
N GLU A 70 19.70 9.17 -16.84
CA GLU A 70 18.54 8.39 -17.29
C GLU A 70 17.24 8.87 -16.62
N LEU A 71 17.26 9.06 -15.30
CA LEU A 71 16.10 9.49 -14.52
C LEU A 71 15.66 10.93 -14.85
N VAL A 72 16.60 11.86 -15.06
CA VAL A 72 16.30 13.24 -15.48
C VAL A 72 15.61 13.25 -16.85
N ARG A 73 16.18 12.56 -17.85
CA ARG A 73 15.56 12.49 -19.20
C ARG A 73 14.17 11.83 -19.15
N ARG A 74 14.00 10.78 -18.34
CA ARG A 74 12.71 10.11 -18.16
C ARG A 74 11.68 11.04 -17.51
N ARG A 75 12.10 11.88 -16.55
CA ARG A 75 11.25 12.92 -15.97
C ARG A 75 10.86 13.96 -17.02
N GLU A 76 11.80 14.48 -17.80
CA GLU A 76 11.52 15.45 -18.87
C GLU A 76 10.53 14.91 -19.91
N GLN A 77 10.64 13.63 -20.26
CA GLN A 77 9.68 12.94 -21.12
C GLN A 77 8.26 12.87 -20.49
N LEU A 78 8.16 12.57 -19.20
CA LEU A 78 6.89 12.51 -18.48
C LEU A 78 6.26 13.90 -18.29
N ASP A 79 7.08 14.93 -17.99
CA ASP A 79 6.63 16.32 -17.89
C ASP A 79 6.06 16.81 -19.25
N LEU A 80 6.63 16.36 -20.38
CA LEU A 80 6.10 16.60 -21.73
C LEU A 80 4.81 15.82 -22.03
N GLU A 81 4.70 14.56 -21.57
CA GLU A 81 3.50 13.73 -21.73
C GLU A 81 2.31 14.30 -20.94
N ILE A 82 2.56 14.74 -19.69
CA ILE A 82 1.58 15.45 -18.85
C ILE A 82 1.11 16.74 -19.54
N ALA A 83 2.04 17.59 -19.99
CA ALA A 83 1.68 18.83 -20.69
C ALA A 83 0.89 18.58 -22.00
N GLN A 84 1.14 17.46 -22.70
CA GLN A 84 0.37 17.06 -23.87
C GLN A 84 -1.06 16.59 -23.50
N LEU A 85 -1.24 15.89 -22.38
CA LEU A 85 -2.55 15.47 -21.89
C LEU A 85 -3.38 16.66 -21.38
N GLU A 86 -2.76 17.56 -20.62
CA GLU A 86 -3.38 18.82 -20.19
C GLU A 86 -3.83 19.67 -21.39
N ALA A 87 -3.00 19.78 -22.44
CA ALA A 87 -3.32 20.49 -23.68
C ALA A 87 -4.43 19.81 -24.51
N GLN A 88 -4.76 18.54 -24.25
CA GLN A 88 -5.90 17.83 -24.85
C GLN A 88 -7.21 17.99 -24.05
N GLY A 89 -7.18 18.68 -22.90
CA GLY A 89 -8.32 18.75 -21.98
C GLY A 89 -8.46 17.51 -21.09
N CYS A 90 -7.43 16.67 -20.98
CA CYS A 90 -7.44 15.53 -20.05
C CYS A 90 -7.13 15.96 -18.61
N ARG A 91 -7.91 16.91 -18.07
CA ARG A 91 -7.80 17.44 -16.71
C ARG A 91 -8.72 16.72 -15.75
N VAL A 92 -8.26 16.48 -14.53
CA VAL A 92 -9.04 15.77 -13.50
C VAL A 92 -10.25 16.60 -13.06
N GLU A 93 -10.08 17.92 -12.97
CA GLU A 93 -11.13 18.87 -12.63
C GLU A 93 -12.35 18.80 -13.57
N GLU A 94 -12.13 18.48 -14.85
CA GLU A 94 -13.22 18.37 -15.83
C GLU A 94 -14.09 17.12 -15.60
N LEU A 95 -13.58 16.09 -14.91
CA LEU A 95 -14.33 14.88 -14.59
C LEU A 95 -15.41 15.13 -13.53
N GLU A 96 -15.09 15.86 -12.46
CA GLU A 96 -16.06 16.29 -11.43
C GLU A 96 -17.18 17.11 -12.09
N ASP A 97 -16.79 18.05 -12.95
CA ASP A 97 -17.65 18.91 -13.76
C ASP A 97 -18.60 18.08 -14.67
N HIS A 98 -18.22 16.88 -15.10
CA HIS A 98 -19.09 15.97 -15.88
C HIS A 98 -19.95 15.06 -15.00
N ILE A 99 -19.48 14.68 -13.81
CA ILE A 99 -20.25 13.92 -12.82
C ILE A 99 -21.46 14.74 -12.35
N ASP A 100 -21.27 16.01 -12.00
CA ASP A 100 -22.36 16.92 -11.60
C ASP A 100 -23.44 17.07 -12.69
N LYS A 101 -23.02 17.26 -13.96
CA LYS A 101 -23.95 17.35 -15.10
C LYS A 101 -24.72 16.05 -15.35
N LEU A 102 -24.11 14.90 -15.06
CA LEU A 102 -24.79 13.60 -15.12
C LEU A 102 -25.79 13.40 -13.96
N HIS A 103 -25.53 13.97 -12.78
CA HIS A 103 -26.50 14.00 -11.69
C HIS A 103 -27.69 14.91 -12.01
N GLU A 104 -27.46 16.15 -12.44
CA GLU A 104 -28.52 17.09 -12.86
C GLU A 104 -29.42 16.49 -13.95
N TYR A 105 -28.82 15.87 -14.98
CA TYR A 105 -29.57 15.16 -16.03
C TYR A 105 -30.43 14.02 -15.46
N ASN A 106 -29.88 13.22 -14.53
CA ASN A 106 -30.60 12.09 -13.96
C ASN A 106 -31.79 12.55 -13.10
N ASP A 107 -31.62 13.59 -12.28
CA ASP A 107 -32.70 14.17 -11.48
C ASP A 107 -33.84 14.67 -12.35
N ILE A 108 -33.55 15.42 -13.43
CA ILE A 108 -34.55 15.90 -14.39
C ILE A 108 -35.26 14.71 -15.07
N LYS A 109 -34.51 13.67 -15.46
CA LYS A 109 -35.05 12.43 -16.04
C LYS A 109 -35.99 11.70 -15.08
N ASP A 110 -35.61 11.56 -13.81
CA ASP A 110 -36.38 10.81 -12.81
C ASP A 110 -37.60 11.59 -12.33
N ILE A 111 -37.54 12.93 -12.28
CA ILE A 111 -38.72 13.80 -12.13
C ILE A 111 -39.66 13.62 -13.32
N GLY A 112 -39.14 13.67 -14.54
CA GLY A 112 -39.93 13.49 -15.77
C GLY A 112 -40.64 12.13 -15.83
N GLN A 113 -39.92 11.04 -15.53
CA GLN A 113 -40.47 9.69 -15.46
C GLN A 113 -41.49 9.55 -14.31
N SER A 114 -41.24 10.18 -13.16
CA SER A 114 -42.18 10.23 -12.03
C SER A 114 -43.47 11.00 -12.33
N LEU A 115 -43.42 12.03 -13.17
CA LEU A 115 -44.59 12.77 -13.65
C LEU A 115 -45.36 11.96 -14.70
N LEU A 116 -44.65 11.39 -15.68
CA LEU A 116 -45.25 10.56 -16.73
C LEU A 116 -45.99 9.36 -16.13
N GLY A 117 -45.40 8.62 -15.19
CA GLY A 117 -46.05 7.49 -14.53
C GLY A 117 -47.31 7.85 -13.73
N ARG A 118 -47.39 9.08 -13.19
CA ARG A 118 -48.62 9.58 -12.53
C ARG A 118 -49.71 9.95 -13.53
N ILE A 119 -49.34 10.53 -14.67
CA ILE A 119 -50.28 10.88 -15.74
C ILE A 119 -50.84 9.60 -16.37
N ASP A 120 -49.96 8.64 -16.70
CA ASP A 120 -50.32 7.34 -17.28
C ASP A 120 -51.25 6.55 -16.34
N HIS A 121 -50.85 6.37 -15.07
CA HIS A 121 -51.72 5.72 -14.06
C HIS A 121 -53.02 6.50 -13.81
N GLY A 122 -53.02 7.83 -13.94
CA GLY A 122 -54.23 8.65 -13.84
C GLY A 122 -55.20 8.42 -15.00
N LEU A 123 -54.69 8.26 -16.22
CA LEU A 123 -55.49 8.03 -17.44
C LEU A 123 -56.14 6.63 -17.48
N PHE A 124 -55.57 5.63 -16.79
CA PHE A 124 -56.16 4.29 -16.69
C PHE A 124 -57.20 4.12 -15.56
N ASN A 125 -57.55 5.18 -14.83
CA ASN A 125 -58.51 5.15 -13.71
C ASN A 125 -59.75 6.06 -13.93
N VAL A 126 -60.09 6.33 -15.20
CA VAL A 126 -61.26 7.13 -15.64
C VAL A 126 -62.03 6.37 -16.73
#